data_AF-A0AAV4A6Y3-F1
#
_entry.id   AF-A0AAV4A6Y3-F1
#
_cell.length_a   1.000
_cell.length_b   1.000
_cell.length_c   1.000
_cell.angle_alpha   90.00
_cell.angle_beta   90.00
_cell.angle_gamma   90.00
#
_symmetry.space_group_name_H-M   'P 1'
#
loop_
_entity.id
_entity.type
_entity.pdbx_description
1 polymer ?
#
loop_
_entity_poly.entity_id
_entity_poly.type
_entity_poly.pdbx_seq_one_letter_code
_entity_poly.pdbx_strand_id
1 'polypeptide(L)'
;MPKKSVGVRCKSSRCRDREFYCHELTEQDRIEINVGFFRSGQLSDQRNFLASYVDSKETTKKKEGSRKNKTMIYTLLIHEQRKQVCRHMFLSTLGVTERQIRTAFKKRQRDGQIAMEGRGGRREAEKVEDEEKRQSILDHINKFPRMESHYCRANTKNEFLAPELNLTTMYNMYVSEMTADKKKPASRSLYNNIFKSLGLNFFALQKDACGICLRKMKENPTDESFLTMYQKHMDEKSESEASKGRSKKDGI
;
A
#
# COMPACT_ATOMS: atom_id res chain seq x y z
N MET A 1 2.43 11.08 -14.69
CA MET A 1 2.17 12.47 -15.15
C MET A 1 1.21 12.41 -16.32
N PRO A 2 0.19 13.29 -16.43
CA PRO A 2 -0.73 13.25 -17.56
C PRO A 2 0.02 13.54 -18.87
N LYS A 3 -0.34 12.81 -19.94
CA LYS A 3 0.19 13.04 -21.29
C LYS A 3 -0.17 14.46 -21.72
N LYS A 4 0.82 15.20 -22.19
CA LYS A 4 0.62 16.56 -22.69
C LYS A 4 0.87 16.59 -24.19
N SER A 5 -0.01 17.29 -24.91
CA SER A 5 0.18 17.56 -26.33
C SER A 5 1.48 18.33 -26.58
N VAL A 6 2.06 18.13 -27.76
CA VAL A 6 3.18 18.94 -28.23
C VAL A 6 2.76 20.42 -28.29
N GLY A 7 3.64 21.30 -27.80
CA GLY A 7 3.41 22.74 -27.81
C GLY A 7 3.77 23.38 -29.15
N VAL A 8 3.64 24.70 -29.22
CA VAL A 8 4.04 25.48 -30.41
C VAL A 8 5.54 25.33 -30.66
N ARG A 9 5.93 25.16 -31.92
CA ARG A 9 7.34 25.07 -32.33
C ARG A 9 8.06 26.41 -32.17
N CYS A 10 9.39 26.36 -32.04
CA CYS A 10 10.18 27.60 -32.04
C CYS A 10 10.13 28.30 -33.41
N LYS A 11 9.98 29.63 -33.41
CA LYS A 11 9.93 30.46 -34.62
C LYS A 11 11.20 31.29 -34.86
N SER A 12 12.22 31.16 -34.01
CA SER A 12 13.41 32.02 -34.06
C SER A 12 14.33 31.62 -35.19
N SER A 13 14.63 32.56 -36.10
CA SER A 13 15.64 32.41 -37.17
C SER A 13 17.03 32.05 -36.62
N ARG A 14 17.36 32.52 -35.42
CA ARG A 14 18.62 32.23 -34.72
C ARG A 14 18.86 30.75 -34.43
N CYS A 15 17.85 29.89 -34.56
CA CYS A 15 18.06 28.45 -34.47
C CYS A 15 18.87 27.93 -35.66
N ARG A 16 18.63 28.50 -36.86
CA ARG A 16 19.39 28.18 -38.07
C ARG A 16 20.83 28.68 -37.97
N ASP A 17 21.02 29.90 -37.48
CA ASP A 17 22.34 30.54 -37.36
C ASP A 17 23.27 29.88 -36.32
N ARG A 18 22.73 29.05 -35.42
CA ARG A 18 23.46 28.39 -34.34
C ARG A 18 23.60 26.88 -34.55
N GLU A 19 23.37 26.40 -35.77
CA GLU A 19 23.43 24.97 -36.13
C GLU A 19 22.51 24.09 -35.27
N PHE A 20 21.37 24.64 -34.83
CA PHE A 20 20.36 23.82 -34.15
C PHE A 20 19.43 23.14 -35.15
N TYR A 21 19.17 21.87 -34.91
CA TYR A 21 18.36 20.99 -35.76
C TYR A 21 16.85 21.19 -35.56
N CYS A 22 16.43 22.37 -35.09
CA CYS A 22 15.02 22.67 -34.83
C CYS A 22 14.17 22.70 -36.11
N HIS A 23 14.80 22.93 -37.27
CA HIS A 23 14.13 22.98 -38.55
C HIS A 23 13.96 21.60 -39.19
N GLU A 24 14.89 20.68 -38.91
CA GLU A 24 14.84 19.29 -39.39
C GLU A 24 13.83 18.45 -38.61
N LEU A 25 13.51 18.85 -37.37
CA LEU A 25 12.51 18.18 -36.57
C LEU A 25 11.10 18.47 -37.11
N THR A 26 10.48 17.45 -37.72
CA THR A 26 9.10 17.53 -38.23
C THR A 26 8.09 17.48 -37.09
N GLU A 27 6.82 17.84 -37.36
CA GLU A 27 5.79 17.70 -36.33
C GLU A 27 5.50 16.24 -35.98
N GLN A 28 5.64 15.33 -36.94
CA GLN A 28 5.50 13.91 -36.70
C GLN A 28 6.58 13.40 -35.74
N ASP A 29 7.85 13.78 -35.95
CA ASP A 29 8.94 13.44 -35.03
C ASP A 29 8.67 13.95 -33.61
N ARG A 30 8.16 15.19 -33.49
CA ARG A 30 7.81 15.78 -32.19
C ARG A 30 6.75 14.97 -31.47
N ILE A 31 5.72 14.51 -32.19
CA ILE A 31 4.65 13.67 -31.65
C ILE A 31 5.22 12.32 -31.21
N GLU A 32 6.05 11.69 -32.03
CA GLU A 32 6.65 10.38 -31.70
C GLU A 32 7.55 10.45 -30.48
N ILE A 33 8.43 11.46 -30.41
CA ILE A 33 9.27 11.72 -29.25
C ILE A 33 8.42 11.95 -28.00
N ASN A 34 7.34 12.74 -28.10
CA ASN A 34 6.43 12.99 -27.00
C ASN A 34 5.75 11.70 -26.53
N VAL A 35 5.23 10.89 -27.46
CA VAL A 35 4.63 9.58 -27.16
C VAL A 35 5.64 8.66 -26.48
N GLY A 36 6.87 8.60 -26.98
CA GLY A 36 7.96 7.84 -26.37
C GLY A 36 8.27 8.30 -24.95
N PHE A 37 8.34 9.61 -24.72
CA PHE A 37 8.59 10.21 -23.40
C PHE A 37 7.50 9.87 -22.37
N PHE A 38 6.24 9.81 -22.80
CA PHE A 38 5.11 9.46 -21.92
C PHE A 38 4.83 7.95 -21.84
N ARG A 39 5.51 7.10 -22.62
CA ARG A 39 5.20 5.67 -22.78
C ARG A 39 5.19 4.89 -21.46
N SER A 40 6.18 5.08 -20.59
CA SER A 40 6.26 4.30 -19.34
C SER A 40 5.31 4.81 -18.24
N GLY A 41 4.80 6.05 -18.36
CA GLY A 41 3.92 6.67 -17.37
C GLY A 41 4.58 7.01 -16.01
N GLN A 42 5.73 6.42 -15.70
CA GLN A 42 6.45 6.58 -14.43
C GLN A 42 7.27 7.88 -14.41
N LEU A 43 7.25 8.56 -13.26
CA LEU A 43 7.96 9.84 -13.10
C LEU A 43 9.47 9.67 -12.99
N SER A 44 9.96 8.54 -12.47
CA SER A 44 11.36 8.13 -12.46
C SER A 44 11.93 8.07 -13.88
N ASP A 45 11.26 7.32 -14.76
CA ASP A 45 11.68 7.13 -16.15
C ASP A 45 11.67 8.44 -16.94
N GLN A 46 10.63 9.26 -16.76
CA GLN A 46 10.58 10.59 -17.37
C GLN A 46 11.75 11.46 -16.92
N ARG A 47 12.11 11.42 -15.64
CA ARG A 47 13.30 12.16 -15.16
C ARG A 47 14.57 11.58 -15.77
N ASN A 48 14.72 10.26 -15.85
CA ASN A 48 15.88 9.59 -16.43
C ASN A 48 16.05 10.01 -17.90
N PHE A 49 14.95 9.99 -18.66
CA PHE A 49 14.91 10.51 -20.01
C PHE A 49 15.43 11.95 -20.05
N LEU A 50 14.83 12.88 -19.29
CA LEU A 50 15.26 14.28 -19.28
C LEU A 50 16.74 14.46 -18.93
N ALA A 51 17.26 13.69 -17.97
CA ALA A 51 18.68 13.77 -17.58
C ALA A 51 19.62 13.17 -18.62
N SER A 52 19.16 12.21 -19.43
CA SER A 52 19.95 11.61 -20.51
C SER A 52 20.01 12.45 -21.78
N TYR A 53 19.04 13.35 -22.00
CA TYR A 53 18.92 14.20 -23.19
C TYR A 53 19.30 15.67 -22.95
N VAL A 54 19.66 16.01 -21.71
CA VAL A 54 20.10 17.35 -21.33
C VAL A 54 21.48 17.25 -20.69
N ASP A 55 22.42 18.03 -21.22
CA ASP A 55 23.77 18.17 -20.68
C ASP A 55 24.02 19.60 -20.19
N SER A 56 25.13 19.81 -19.47
CA SER A 56 25.55 21.15 -19.04
C SER A 56 27.00 21.41 -19.41
N LYS A 57 27.29 22.55 -20.05
CA LYS A 57 28.65 23.04 -20.27
C LYS A 57 28.94 24.26 -19.40
N GLU A 58 30.20 24.41 -19.00
CA GLU A 58 30.65 25.64 -18.34
C GLU A 58 30.60 26.82 -19.31
N THR A 59 30.27 28.00 -18.80
CA THR A 59 30.32 29.23 -19.59
C THR A 59 31.77 29.71 -19.71
N THR A 60 32.30 29.72 -20.94
CA THR A 60 33.67 30.17 -21.26
C THR A 60 33.95 31.64 -20.95
N LYS A 61 32.92 32.48 -20.83
CA LYS A 61 33.04 33.89 -20.42
C LYS A 61 32.24 34.13 -19.14
N LYS A 62 32.92 34.22 -17.99
CA LYS A 62 32.30 34.72 -16.75
C LYS A 62 32.08 36.23 -16.93
N LYS A 63 30.83 36.63 -17.16
CA LYS A 63 30.47 38.05 -17.09
C LYS A 63 30.54 38.47 -15.62
N GLU A 64 31.24 39.55 -15.31
CA GLU A 64 31.31 40.11 -13.96
C GLU A 64 29.88 40.31 -13.42
N GLY A 65 29.61 39.83 -12.20
CA GLY A 65 28.27 39.84 -11.58
C GLY A 65 27.29 38.74 -12.06
N SER A 66 27.64 37.90 -13.03
CA SER A 66 26.78 36.78 -13.45
C SER A 66 26.85 35.60 -12.48
N ARG A 67 25.72 35.27 -11.84
CA ARG A 67 25.54 34.04 -11.05
C ARG A 67 25.48 32.77 -11.92
N LYS A 68 25.37 32.89 -13.24
CA LYS A 68 25.27 31.75 -14.17
C LYS A 68 26.66 31.29 -14.60
N ASN A 69 27.06 30.10 -14.15
CA ASN A 69 28.32 29.43 -14.50
C ASN A 69 28.15 28.26 -15.48
N LYS A 70 26.92 27.80 -15.72
CA LYS A 70 26.61 26.67 -16.59
C LYS A 70 25.52 27.00 -17.60
N THR A 71 25.66 26.49 -18.81
CA THR A 71 24.66 26.54 -19.88
C THR A 71 24.19 25.13 -20.18
N MET A 72 22.86 24.92 -20.13
CA MET A 72 22.25 23.65 -20.49
C MET A 72 22.21 23.48 -22.02
N ILE A 73 22.53 22.28 -22.47
CA ILE A 73 22.48 21.81 -23.85
C ILE A 73 21.30 20.84 -23.94
N TYR A 74 20.41 21.06 -24.91
CA TYR A 74 19.20 20.25 -25.09
C TYR A 74 19.33 19.44 -26.37
N THR A 75 19.16 18.13 -26.28
CA THR A 75 19.26 17.21 -27.43
C THR A 75 17.99 16.39 -27.56
N LEU A 76 17.62 16.03 -28.79
CA LEU A 76 16.54 15.10 -29.07
C LEU A 76 17.05 14.06 -30.08
N LEU A 77 16.45 12.87 -30.07
CA LEU A 77 16.69 11.87 -31.12
C LEU A 77 15.92 12.27 -32.38
N ILE A 78 16.64 12.38 -33.49
CA ILE A 78 16.09 12.59 -34.84
C ILE A 78 16.76 11.54 -35.73
N HIS A 79 15.97 10.65 -36.34
CA HIS A 79 16.48 9.54 -37.15
C HIS A 79 17.62 8.77 -36.43
N GLU A 80 17.39 8.37 -35.17
CA GLU A 80 18.35 7.66 -34.31
C GLU A 80 19.63 8.44 -33.93
N GLN A 81 19.77 9.69 -34.38
CA GLN A 81 20.90 10.55 -34.04
C GLN A 81 20.51 11.58 -32.98
N ARG A 82 21.37 11.80 -31.99
CA ARG A 82 21.20 12.89 -31.02
C ARG A 82 21.54 14.21 -31.70
N LYS A 83 20.54 15.06 -31.86
CA LYS A 83 20.67 16.37 -32.48
C LYS A 83 20.35 17.47 -31.47
N GLN A 84 21.17 18.52 -31.47
CA GLN A 84 20.98 19.64 -30.58
C GLN A 84 19.83 20.53 -31.05
N VAL A 85 18.92 20.85 -30.13
CA VAL A 85 17.79 21.76 -30.36
C VAL A 85 17.82 22.92 -29.37
N CYS A 86 17.07 23.98 -29.66
CA CYS A 86 16.94 25.09 -28.74
C CYS A 86 16.09 24.67 -27.51
N ARG A 87 16.28 25.41 -26.40
CA ARG A 87 15.49 25.22 -25.16
C ARG A 87 13.98 25.19 -25.42
N HIS A 88 13.47 26.10 -26.25
CA HIS A 88 12.04 26.21 -26.50
C HIS A 88 11.50 24.98 -27.25
N MET A 89 12.24 24.49 -28.26
CA MET A 89 11.87 23.30 -29.00
C MET A 89 11.80 22.09 -28.07
N PHE A 90 12.83 21.88 -27.23
CA PHE A 90 12.84 20.78 -26.28
C PHE A 90 11.65 20.80 -25.30
N LEU A 91 11.40 21.95 -24.67
CA LEU A 91 10.31 22.11 -23.70
C LEU A 91 8.93 21.93 -24.34
N SER A 92 8.72 22.50 -25.53
CA SER A 92 7.46 22.42 -26.25
C SER A 92 7.18 20.99 -26.75
N THR A 93 8.18 20.30 -27.28
CA THR A 93 8.02 18.90 -27.75
C THR A 93 7.64 17.97 -26.60
N LEU A 94 8.30 18.06 -25.44
CA LEU A 94 8.03 17.16 -24.31
C LEU A 94 6.90 17.64 -23.38
N GLY A 95 6.39 18.87 -23.55
CA GLY A 95 5.38 19.44 -22.65
C GLY A 95 5.88 19.66 -21.21
N VAL A 96 7.20 19.81 -21.03
CA VAL A 96 7.83 19.96 -19.71
C VAL A 96 8.24 21.40 -19.44
N THR A 97 8.43 21.71 -18.16
CA THR A 97 8.91 23.00 -17.67
C THR A 97 10.40 22.95 -17.37
N GLU A 98 11.07 24.10 -17.37
CA GLU A 98 12.49 24.18 -16.98
C GLU A 98 12.71 23.68 -15.53
N ARG A 99 11.75 23.89 -14.64
CA ARG A 99 11.80 23.38 -13.26
C ARG A 99 11.89 21.85 -13.23
N GLN A 100 11.15 21.16 -14.10
CA GLN A 100 11.20 19.69 -14.19
C GLN A 100 12.58 19.21 -14.63
N ILE A 101 13.19 19.86 -15.62
CA ILE A 101 14.55 19.55 -16.09
C ILE A 101 15.58 19.78 -14.99
N ARG A 102 15.55 20.96 -14.34
CA ARG A 102 16.46 21.26 -13.21
C ARG A 102 16.33 20.25 -12.08
N THR A 103 15.10 19.80 -11.81
CA THR A 103 14.84 18.79 -10.76
C THR A 103 15.42 17.44 -11.16
N ALA A 104 15.21 16.99 -12.40
CA ALA A 104 15.79 15.75 -12.92
C ALA A 104 17.33 15.79 -12.83
N PHE A 105 17.93 16.90 -13.26
CA PHE A 105 19.39 17.08 -13.24
C PHE A 105 19.96 17.14 -11.82
N LYS A 106 19.27 17.78 -10.86
CA LYS A 106 19.69 17.82 -9.45
C LYS A 106 19.61 16.45 -8.78
N LYS A 107 18.68 15.59 -9.21
CA LYS A 107 18.50 14.23 -8.68
C LYS A 107 19.38 13.19 -9.37
N ARG A 108 20.10 13.56 -10.42
CA ARG A 108 21.06 12.68 -11.11
C ARG A 108 22.23 12.40 -10.17
N GLN A 109 22.45 11.12 -9.89
CA GLN A 109 23.57 10.59 -9.11
C GLN A 109 24.82 10.47 -9.99
N ARG A 110 25.98 10.19 -9.37
CA ARG A 110 27.27 10.15 -10.07
C ARG A 110 27.38 9.03 -11.11
N ASP A 111 26.68 7.92 -10.86
CA ASP A 111 26.55 6.77 -11.76
C ASP A 111 25.57 7.01 -12.93
N GLY A 112 24.95 8.19 -12.99
CA GLY A 112 24.00 8.56 -14.03
C GLY A 112 22.55 8.12 -13.73
N GLN A 113 22.31 7.37 -12.66
CA GLN A 113 20.96 7.03 -12.22
C GLN A 113 20.28 8.24 -11.56
N ILE A 114 18.95 8.25 -11.52
CA ILE A 114 18.20 9.28 -10.77
C ILE A 114 17.77 8.72 -9.43
N ALA A 115 18.04 9.50 -8.38
CA ALA A 115 17.65 9.18 -7.02
C ALA A 115 16.16 8.81 -6.92
N MET A 116 15.91 7.70 -6.22
CA MET A 116 14.57 7.13 -6.03
C MET A 116 13.59 8.17 -5.47
N GLU A 117 12.32 8.07 -5.88
CA GLU A 117 11.29 9.00 -5.44
C GLU A 117 10.78 8.65 -4.03
N GLY A 118 11.30 9.33 -3.01
CA GLY A 118 10.84 9.19 -1.63
C GLY A 118 9.62 10.06 -1.26
N ARG A 119 8.70 10.34 -2.19
CA ARG A 119 7.50 11.14 -1.90
C ARG A 119 6.32 10.20 -1.63
N GLY A 120 5.76 10.29 -0.43
CA GLY A 120 4.63 9.46 -0.02
C GLY A 120 5.06 8.05 0.41
N GLY A 121 4.24 7.44 1.26
CA GLY A 121 4.54 6.16 1.92
C GLY A 121 4.88 6.34 3.40
N ARG A 122 4.43 5.40 4.23
CA ARG A 122 4.86 5.26 5.63
C ARG A 122 6.34 4.93 5.65
N ARG A 123 7.08 5.57 6.56
CA ARG A 123 8.49 5.24 6.81
C ARG A 123 8.60 3.78 7.25
N GLU A 124 9.73 3.12 7.01
CA GLU A 124 9.92 1.72 7.42
C GLU A 124 9.68 1.52 8.92
N ALA A 125 10.19 2.42 9.76
CA ALA A 125 9.92 2.42 11.20
C ALA A 125 8.42 2.50 11.52
N GLU A 126 7.64 3.30 10.78
CA GLU A 126 6.20 3.42 10.97
C GLU A 126 5.45 2.16 10.51
N LYS A 127 6.01 1.37 9.58
CA LYS A 127 5.46 0.07 9.19
C LYS A 127 5.72 -0.97 10.27
N VAL A 128 6.95 -1.04 10.79
CA VAL A 128 7.33 -1.95 11.86
C VAL A 128 6.47 -1.70 13.10
N GLU A 129 6.32 -0.43 13.50
CA GLU A 129 5.46 -0.07 14.64
C GLU A 129 3.98 -0.44 14.42
N ASP A 130 3.48 -0.38 13.19
CA ASP A 130 2.10 -0.79 12.86
C ASP A 130 1.93 -2.31 12.97
N GLU A 131 2.92 -3.08 12.51
CA GLU A 131 2.91 -4.55 12.60
C GLU A 131 3.05 -5.03 14.05
N GLU A 132 3.94 -4.42 14.85
CA GLU A 132 4.06 -4.73 16.27
C GLU A 132 2.73 -4.49 17.02
N LYS A 133 2.03 -3.39 16.70
CA LYS A 133 0.70 -3.11 17.26
C LYS A 133 -0.32 -4.15 16.83
N ARG A 134 -0.35 -4.52 15.56
CA ARG A 134 -1.24 -5.57 15.04
C ARG A 134 -0.99 -6.89 15.77
N GLN A 135 0.27 -7.28 15.92
CA GLN A 135 0.64 -8.50 16.62
C GLN A 135 0.22 -8.46 18.09
N SER A 136 0.46 -7.35 18.80
CA SER A 136 0.02 -7.21 20.20
C SER A 136 -1.50 -7.38 20.38
N ILE A 137 -2.29 -6.94 19.41
CA ILE A 137 -3.75 -7.13 19.42
C ILE A 137 -4.10 -8.60 19.19
N LEU A 138 -3.45 -9.26 18.23
CA LEU A 138 -3.65 -10.68 17.95
C LEU A 138 -3.31 -11.53 19.17
N ASP A 139 -2.14 -11.29 19.78
CA ASP A 139 -1.67 -11.99 20.98
C ASP A 139 -2.67 -11.83 22.12
N HIS A 140 -3.17 -10.61 22.35
CA HIS A 140 -4.19 -10.34 23.36
C HIS A 140 -5.50 -11.10 23.06
N ILE A 141 -6.03 -11.03 21.83
CA ILE A 141 -7.29 -11.70 21.47
C ILE A 141 -7.15 -13.23 21.59
N ASN A 142 -5.98 -13.78 21.30
CA ASN A 142 -5.71 -15.22 21.37
C ASN A 142 -5.64 -15.77 22.81
N LYS A 143 -5.52 -14.92 23.83
CA LYS A 143 -5.61 -15.34 25.24
C LYS A 143 -7.01 -15.81 25.63
N PHE A 144 -8.04 -15.40 24.87
CA PHE A 144 -9.42 -15.75 25.18
C PHE A 144 -9.78 -17.10 24.54
N PRO A 145 -10.37 -18.03 25.31
CA PRO A 145 -10.80 -19.31 24.77
C PRO A 145 -11.88 -19.11 23.71
N ARG A 146 -11.75 -19.84 22.60
CA ARG A 146 -12.70 -19.83 21.48
C ARG A 146 -13.52 -21.10 21.50
N MET A 147 -14.79 -20.99 21.09
CA MET A 147 -15.67 -22.13 20.92
C MET A 147 -16.18 -22.19 19.48
N GLU A 148 -16.24 -23.39 18.93
CA GLU A 148 -16.82 -23.61 17.61
C GLU A 148 -18.34 -23.35 17.62
N SER A 149 -18.85 -22.95 16.45
CA SER A 149 -20.24 -22.69 16.09
C SER A 149 -21.18 -23.91 16.22
N HIS A 150 -21.12 -24.70 17.29
CA HIS A 150 -22.05 -25.84 17.45
C HIS A 150 -23.49 -25.36 17.71
N TYR A 151 -23.66 -24.14 18.23
CA TYR A 151 -24.98 -23.59 18.58
C TYR A 151 -25.63 -22.77 17.47
N CYS A 152 -24.93 -22.50 16.37
CA CYS A 152 -25.42 -21.67 15.28
C CYS A 152 -25.57 -22.53 14.01
N ARG A 153 -26.77 -22.46 13.43
CA ARG A 153 -27.24 -23.18 12.23
C ARG A 153 -26.09 -23.50 11.26
N ALA A 154 -25.76 -24.79 11.12
CA ALA A 154 -24.96 -25.56 10.13
C ALA A 154 -24.03 -24.91 9.08
N ASN A 155 -23.92 -23.59 8.94
CA ASN A 155 -23.35 -22.91 7.77
C ASN A 155 -22.48 -21.69 8.09
N THR A 156 -22.10 -21.45 9.34
CA THR A 156 -21.14 -20.38 9.69
C THR A 156 -19.92 -20.96 10.40
N LYS A 157 -18.72 -20.78 9.83
CA LYS A 157 -17.42 -21.12 10.45
C LYS A 157 -17.01 -20.12 11.55
N ASN A 158 -17.97 -19.49 12.21
CA ASN A 158 -17.70 -18.41 13.15
C ASN A 158 -17.25 -19.00 14.49
N GLU A 159 -16.16 -18.49 15.04
CA GLU A 159 -15.73 -18.83 16.40
C GLU A 159 -16.36 -17.85 17.39
N PHE A 160 -16.79 -18.36 18.54
CA PHE A 160 -17.48 -17.58 19.56
C PHE A 160 -16.64 -17.42 20.83
N LEU A 161 -16.69 -16.22 21.40
CA LEU A 161 -16.12 -15.86 22.70
C LEU A 161 -17.20 -15.87 23.80
N ALA A 162 -16.77 -15.87 25.05
CA ALA A 162 -17.64 -15.85 26.23
C ALA A 162 -18.70 -14.73 26.19
N PRO A 163 -19.94 -14.98 26.66
CA PRO A 163 -21.06 -14.03 26.62
C PRO A 163 -20.86 -12.83 27.55
N GLU A 164 -20.01 -12.99 28.57
CA GLU A 164 -19.64 -11.92 29.51
C GLU A 164 -18.61 -10.95 28.88
N LEU A 165 -17.95 -11.37 27.80
CA LEU A 165 -17.05 -10.52 27.05
C LEU A 165 -17.85 -9.72 26.03
N ASN A 166 -17.41 -8.48 25.85
CA ASN A 166 -17.77 -7.68 24.70
C ASN A 166 -16.52 -6.94 24.23
N LEU A 167 -16.59 -6.35 23.04
CA LEU A 167 -15.45 -5.70 22.43
C LEU A 167 -14.91 -4.55 23.30
N THR A 168 -15.78 -3.85 24.03
CA THR A 168 -15.41 -2.77 24.97
C THR A 168 -14.60 -3.32 26.13
N THR A 169 -15.10 -4.34 26.80
CA THR A 169 -14.42 -5.03 27.89
C THR A 169 -13.05 -5.57 27.45
N MET A 170 -12.99 -6.28 26.32
CA MET A 170 -11.73 -6.86 25.82
C MET A 170 -10.66 -5.81 25.51
N TYR A 171 -11.04 -4.68 24.92
CA TYR A 171 -10.07 -3.60 24.68
C TYR A 171 -9.63 -2.89 25.96
N ASN A 172 -10.53 -2.74 26.94
CA ASN A 172 -10.14 -2.16 28.23
C ASN A 172 -9.13 -3.06 28.94
N MET A 173 -9.31 -4.39 28.85
CA MET A 173 -8.32 -5.37 29.29
C MET A 173 -7.00 -5.20 28.53
N TYR A 174 -7.04 -5.09 27.20
CA TYR A 174 -5.85 -4.85 26.37
C TYR A 174 -5.11 -3.57 26.76
N VAL A 175 -5.84 -2.46 26.95
CA VAL A 175 -5.24 -1.18 27.38
C VAL A 175 -4.57 -1.35 28.74
N SER A 176 -5.24 -2.00 29.69
CA SER A 176 -4.68 -2.28 31.02
C SER A 176 -3.37 -3.09 30.93
N GLU A 177 -3.35 -4.19 30.18
CA GLU A 177 -2.16 -5.01 29.96
C GLU A 177 -1.02 -4.22 29.32
N MET A 178 -1.30 -3.47 28.25
CA MET A 178 -0.29 -2.67 27.56
C MET A 178 0.28 -1.58 28.48
N THR A 179 -0.56 -0.94 29.30
CA THR A 179 -0.09 0.06 30.26
C THR A 179 0.74 -0.53 31.39
N ALA A 180 0.42 -1.74 31.85
CA ALA A 180 1.22 -2.45 32.84
C ALA A 180 2.63 -2.78 32.29
N ASP A 181 2.70 -3.15 31.02
CA ASP A 181 3.96 -3.40 30.29
C ASP A 181 4.69 -2.11 29.86
N LYS A 182 4.19 -0.93 30.24
CA LYS A 182 4.70 0.40 29.82
C LYS A 182 4.75 0.58 28.28
N LYS A 183 3.89 -0.12 27.55
CA LYS A 183 3.74 -0.01 26.10
C LYS A 183 2.55 0.89 25.75
N LYS A 184 2.65 1.55 24.59
CA LYS A 184 1.53 2.36 24.08
C LYS A 184 0.49 1.44 23.42
N PRO A 185 -0.77 1.44 23.89
CA PRO A 185 -1.81 0.62 23.27
C PRO A 185 -2.13 1.12 21.85
N ALA A 186 -2.51 0.17 21.00
CA ALA A 186 -3.09 0.47 19.71
C ALA A 186 -4.45 1.17 19.83
N SER A 187 -4.91 1.82 18.75
CA SER A 187 -6.20 2.49 18.74
C SER A 187 -7.36 1.50 18.78
N ARG A 188 -8.47 1.93 19.39
CA ARG A 188 -9.73 1.18 19.41
C ARG A 188 -10.20 0.75 18.01
N SER A 189 -10.05 1.62 17.02
CA SER A 189 -10.43 1.32 15.64
C SER A 189 -9.60 0.20 15.04
N LEU A 190 -8.27 0.20 15.26
CA LEU A 190 -7.40 -0.89 14.80
C LEU A 190 -7.75 -2.20 15.49
N TYR A 191 -7.98 -2.17 16.81
CA TYR A 191 -8.42 -3.32 17.58
C TYR A 191 -9.72 -3.93 17.03
N ASN A 192 -10.74 -3.09 16.80
CA ASN A 192 -12.02 -3.53 16.25
C ASN A 192 -11.87 -4.17 14.86
N ASN A 193 -11.02 -3.60 14.01
CA ASN A 193 -10.81 -4.11 12.66
C ASN A 193 -10.14 -5.48 12.68
N ILE A 194 -9.12 -5.67 13.53
CA ILE A 194 -8.45 -6.96 13.71
C ILE A 194 -9.43 -7.98 14.28
N PHE A 195 -10.18 -7.64 15.32
CA PHE A 195 -11.21 -8.52 15.88
C PHE A 195 -12.20 -9.02 14.82
N LYS A 196 -12.73 -8.11 13.99
CA LYS A 196 -13.64 -8.46 12.89
C LYS A 196 -12.97 -9.34 11.84
N SER A 197 -11.70 -9.09 11.52
CA SER A 197 -10.95 -9.87 10.54
C SER A 197 -10.74 -11.34 10.97
N LEU A 198 -10.80 -11.62 12.27
CA LEU A 198 -10.72 -12.98 12.82
C LEU A 198 -12.03 -13.76 12.72
N GLY A 199 -13.13 -13.13 12.27
CA GLY A 199 -14.44 -13.81 12.18
C GLY A 199 -15.06 -14.16 13.55
N LEU A 200 -14.58 -13.53 14.63
CA LEU A 200 -15.02 -13.79 15.99
C LEU A 200 -16.35 -13.09 16.30
N ASN A 201 -17.19 -13.76 17.07
CA ASN A 201 -18.43 -13.20 17.60
C ASN A 201 -18.56 -13.47 19.10
N PHE A 202 -19.42 -12.73 19.78
CA PHE A 202 -19.75 -13.01 21.19
C PHE A 202 -20.92 -13.97 21.24
N PHE A 203 -20.83 -15.00 22.08
CA PHE A 203 -21.92 -15.94 22.29
C PHE A 203 -23.11 -15.24 22.97
N ALA A 204 -24.32 -15.52 22.51
CA ALA A 204 -25.54 -15.09 23.19
C ALA A 204 -26.14 -16.29 23.94
N LEU A 205 -26.24 -16.20 25.27
CA LEU A 205 -26.86 -17.24 26.08
C LEU A 205 -28.35 -17.35 25.75
N GLN A 206 -28.80 -18.54 25.33
CA GLN A 206 -30.23 -18.86 25.31
C GLN A 206 -30.67 -19.33 26.71
N LYS A 207 -31.98 -19.22 27.00
CA LYS A 207 -32.56 -19.50 28.33
C LYS A 207 -32.29 -20.92 28.85
N ASP A 208 -31.95 -21.87 27.98
CA ASP A 208 -31.66 -23.28 28.29
C ASP A 208 -30.21 -23.69 27.92
N ALA A 209 -29.22 -22.88 28.28
CA ALA A 209 -27.83 -23.17 27.94
C ALA A 209 -27.27 -24.38 28.70
N CYS A 210 -26.57 -25.27 27.99
CA CYS A 210 -25.98 -26.49 28.55
C CYS A 210 -24.87 -26.17 29.56
N GLY A 211 -25.00 -26.66 30.80
CA GLY A 211 -24.02 -26.45 31.88
C GLY A 211 -22.61 -26.99 31.55
N ILE A 212 -22.50 -28.10 30.81
CA ILE A 212 -21.21 -28.68 30.41
C ILE A 212 -20.49 -27.75 29.43
N CYS A 213 -21.20 -27.25 28.41
CA CYS A 213 -20.63 -26.28 27.46
C CYS A 213 -20.30 -24.93 28.12
N LEU A 214 -21.14 -24.47 29.05
CA LEU A 214 -20.86 -23.25 29.82
C LEU A 214 -19.59 -23.39 30.68
N ARG A 215 -19.39 -24.55 31.30
CA ARG A 215 -18.19 -24.83 32.08
C ARG A 215 -16.94 -24.84 31.21
N LYS A 216 -16.96 -25.54 30.06
CA LYS A 216 -15.86 -25.50 29.08
C LYS A 216 -15.55 -24.07 28.63
N MET A 217 -16.58 -23.25 28.44
CA MET A 217 -16.44 -21.84 28.05
C MET A 217 -15.82 -20.96 29.14
N LYS A 218 -16.28 -21.06 30.39
CA LYS A 218 -15.86 -20.16 31.48
C LYS A 218 -14.49 -20.52 32.04
N GLU A 219 -14.26 -21.81 32.24
CA GLU A 219 -13.10 -22.29 33.01
C GLU A 219 -11.95 -22.75 32.10
N ASN A 220 -12.22 -22.93 30.80
CA ASN A 220 -11.34 -23.61 29.85
C ASN A 220 -10.54 -24.78 30.47
N PRO A 221 -11.22 -25.79 31.04
CA PRO A 221 -10.54 -26.88 31.72
C PRO A 221 -9.65 -27.64 30.73
N THR A 222 -8.44 -27.97 31.17
CA THR A 222 -7.43 -28.74 30.42
C THR A 222 -7.27 -30.15 30.97
N ASP A 223 -7.94 -30.47 32.08
CA ASP A 223 -7.97 -31.80 32.68
C ASP A 223 -8.56 -32.83 31.71
N GLU A 224 -7.79 -33.91 31.51
CA GLU A 224 -8.08 -34.96 30.54
C GLU A 224 -9.42 -35.65 30.79
N SER A 225 -9.82 -35.75 32.07
CA SER A 225 -11.12 -36.29 32.49
C SER A 225 -12.28 -35.42 32.01
N PHE A 226 -12.18 -34.09 32.12
CA PHE A 226 -13.19 -33.17 31.63
C PHE A 226 -13.21 -33.10 30.11
N LEU A 227 -12.05 -33.12 29.45
CA LEU A 227 -11.98 -33.16 27.98
C LEU A 227 -12.67 -34.41 27.42
N THR A 228 -12.45 -35.57 28.05
CA THR A 228 -13.11 -36.84 27.66
C THR A 228 -14.62 -36.78 27.89
N MET A 229 -15.06 -36.24 29.05
CA MET A 229 -16.49 -36.02 29.34
C MET A 229 -17.13 -35.06 28.36
N TYR A 230 -16.43 -33.97 27.99
CA TYR A 230 -16.89 -32.99 27.03
C TYR A 230 -17.03 -33.61 25.65
N GLN A 231 -16.04 -34.39 25.19
CA GLN A 231 -16.11 -35.08 23.90
C GLN A 231 -17.32 -36.02 23.84
N LYS A 232 -17.54 -36.83 24.88
CA LYS A 232 -18.70 -37.72 24.96
C LYS A 232 -20.03 -36.96 24.93
N HIS A 233 -20.13 -35.84 25.66
CA HIS A 233 -21.30 -34.95 25.60
C HIS A 233 -21.57 -34.43 24.19
N MET A 234 -20.51 -34.09 23.44
CA MET A 234 -20.61 -33.61 22.06
C MET A 234 -21.05 -34.73 21.11
N ASP A 235 -20.51 -35.94 21.27
CA ASP A 235 -20.85 -37.10 20.44
C ASP A 235 -22.33 -37.48 20.63
N GLU A 236 -22.80 -37.63 21.88
CA GLU A 236 -24.20 -37.94 22.21
C GLU A 236 -25.18 -36.89 21.64
N LYS A 237 -24.79 -35.61 21.68
CA LYS A 237 -25.59 -34.52 21.13
C LYS A 237 -25.66 -34.61 19.61
N SER A 238 -24.54 -34.85 18.94
CA SER A 238 -24.47 -35.00 17.48
C SER A 238 -25.33 -36.17 16.98
N GLU A 239 -25.36 -37.28 17.72
CA GLU A 239 -26.21 -38.45 17.44
C GLU A 239 -27.70 -38.13 17.64
N SER A 240 -28.04 -37.36 18.68
CA SER A 240 -29.41 -36.90 18.93
C SER A 240 -29.92 -35.93 17.84
N GLU A 241 -29.04 -35.14 17.24
CA GLU A 241 -29.37 -34.21 16.15
C GLU A 241 -29.47 -34.95 14.81
N ALA A 242 -28.58 -35.90 14.56
CA ALA A 242 -28.61 -36.75 13.37
C ALA A 242 -29.86 -37.64 13.31
N SER A 243 -30.30 -38.19 14.45
CA SER A 243 -31.55 -38.96 14.55
C SER A 243 -32.79 -38.11 14.28
N LYS A 244 -32.86 -36.88 14.84
CA LYS A 244 -33.93 -35.90 14.52
C LYS A 244 -33.94 -35.48 13.05
N GLY A 245 -32.76 -35.40 12.42
CA GLY A 245 -32.62 -35.10 10.99
C GLY A 245 -33.12 -36.21 10.07
N ARG A 246 -32.96 -37.48 10.49
CA ARG A 246 -33.49 -38.66 9.77
C ARG A 246 -35.01 -38.77 9.89
N SER A 247 -35.57 -38.58 11.09
CA SER A 247 -37.04 -38.59 11.29
C SER A 247 -37.80 -37.50 10.51
N LYS A 248 -37.12 -36.41 10.09
CA LYS A 248 -37.71 -35.39 9.21
C LYS A 248 -37.65 -35.74 7.72
N LYS A 249 -36.79 -36.67 7.31
CA LYS A 249 -36.68 -37.14 5.91
C LYS A 249 -37.61 -38.31 5.61
N ASP A 250 -37.90 -39.14 6.62
CA ASP A 250 -38.78 -40.31 6.47
C ASP A 250 -40.27 -40.01 6.71
N GLY A 251 -40.61 -38.73 6.93
CA GLY A 251 -41.98 -38.25 7.17
C GLY A 251 -42.54 -37.35 6.07
N ILE A 252 -42.09 -37.53 4.82
CA ILE A 252 -42.68 -36.93 3.60
C ILE A 252 -43.21 -38.06 2.71
#